data_AF-A0A4Y8UXB3-F1
#
_entry.id   AF-A0A4Y8UXB3-F1
#
_cell.length_a   1.000
_cell.length_b   1.000
_cell.length_c   1.000
_cell.angle_alpha   90.00
_cell.angle_beta   90.00
_cell.angle_gamma   90.00
#
_symmetry.space_group_name_H-M   'P 1'
#
loop_
_entity.id
_entity.type
_entity.pdbx_description
1 polymer ?
#
loop_
_entity_poly.entity_id
_entity_poly.type
_entity_poly.pdbx_seq_one_letter_code
_entity_poly.pdbx_strand_id
1 'polypeptide(L)'
;MFDYSSQQHRLTDNKNADYTRSDRVFSRTGLWYFKTREGNDVGPFRYRDEAELMLTKFVQELHQIQQDALVSVKPHFRISGVVGRRQQG
;
A
#
# COMPACT_ATOMS: atom_id res chain seq x y z
N MET A 1 -33.89 -15.15 -38.96
CA MET A 1 -33.37 -13.98 -38.23
C MET A 1 -32.68 -14.52 -36.99
N PHE A 2 -31.39 -14.82 -37.08
CA PHE A 2 -30.60 -15.33 -35.95
C PHE A 2 -29.79 -14.17 -35.43
N ASP A 3 -30.15 -13.65 -34.26
CA ASP A 3 -29.44 -12.57 -33.61
C ASP A 3 -28.10 -13.10 -33.07
N TYR A 4 -27.02 -12.44 -33.47
CA TYR A 4 -25.64 -12.83 -33.24
C TYR A 4 -25.32 -12.81 -31.73
N SER A 5 -25.06 -13.98 -31.16
CA SER A 5 -24.14 -14.09 -30.03
C SER A 5 -22.77 -13.55 -30.47
N SER A 6 -22.49 -12.27 -30.23
CA SER A 6 -21.16 -11.71 -30.42
C SER A 6 -20.46 -11.58 -29.08
N GLN A 7 -19.68 -12.61 -28.83
CA GLN A 7 -18.76 -12.79 -27.71
C GLN A 7 -17.76 -11.62 -27.62
N GLN A 8 -17.53 -11.17 -26.38
CA GLN A 8 -16.20 -10.85 -25.85
C GLN A 8 -15.39 -9.75 -26.57
N HIS A 9 -15.78 -8.48 -26.42
CA HIS A 9 -14.86 -7.34 -26.56
C HIS A 9 -14.06 -7.11 -25.26
N ARG A 10 -13.23 -8.08 -24.87
CA ARG A 10 -12.10 -7.85 -23.94
C ARG A 10 -10.79 -7.86 -24.72
N LEU A 11 -10.66 -6.96 -25.69
CA LEU A 11 -9.52 -6.85 -26.62
C LEU A 11 -8.36 -5.99 -26.10
N THR A 12 -8.11 -5.94 -24.79
CA THR A 12 -6.98 -5.17 -24.24
C THR A 12 -6.25 -5.88 -23.09
N ASP A 13 -6.15 -7.21 -23.16
CA ASP A 13 -5.15 -7.95 -22.37
C ASP A 13 -3.82 -8.01 -23.16
N ASN A 14 -3.09 -6.90 -23.17
CA ASN A 14 -1.71 -6.89 -23.66
C ASN A 14 -0.82 -7.52 -22.58
N LYS A 15 -0.70 -8.85 -22.67
CA LYS A 15 0.19 -9.70 -21.86
C LYS A 15 1.66 -9.35 -22.13
N ASN A 16 2.20 -8.31 -21.48
CA ASN A 16 3.65 -8.19 -21.30
C ASN A 16 4.03 -7.21 -20.17
N ALA A 17 3.69 -7.54 -18.93
CA ALA A 17 4.13 -6.74 -17.79
C ALA A 17 4.68 -7.63 -16.69
N ASP A 18 5.99 -7.83 -16.75
CA ASP A 18 6.89 -7.83 -15.59
C ASP A 18 6.21 -8.17 -14.25
N TYR A 19 6.21 -9.47 -13.95
CA TYR A 19 5.39 -10.14 -12.93
C TYR A 19 5.76 -9.78 -11.47
N THR A 20 6.33 -8.61 -11.21
CA THR A 20 6.90 -8.30 -9.89
C THR A 20 6.30 -7.05 -9.24
N ARG A 21 5.66 -6.13 -9.98
CA ARG A 21 4.93 -4.98 -9.42
C ARG A 21 3.70 -4.52 -10.22
N SER A 22 3.61 -4.84 -11.51
CA SER A 22 2.58 -4.34 -12.42
C SER A 22 1.17 -4.92 -12.22
N ASP A 23 1.03 -6.08 -11.56
CA ASP A 23 -0.28 -6.74 -11.39
C ASP A 23 -1.29 -5.92 -10.58
N ARG A 24 -0.80 -4.96 -9.79
CA ARG A 24 -1.66 -4.13 -8.95
C ARG A 24 -2.25 -2.94 -9.65
N VAL A 25 -1.87 -2.59 -10.88
CA VAL A 25 -2.43 -1.45 -11.61
C VAL A 25 -3.28 -1.95 -12.78
N PHE A 26 -4.53 -1.53 -12.86
CA PHE A 26 -5.47 -1.98 -13.88
C PHE A 26 -6.34 -0.84 -14.40
N SER A 27 -6.81 -0.97 -15.64
CA SER A 27 -7.74 0.00 -16.24
C SER A 27 -9.17 -0.52 -16.22
N ARG A 28 -10.13 0.32 -15.80
CA ARG A 28 -11.57 0.06 -15.90
C ARG A 28 -12.23 1.26 -16.59
N THR A 29 -12.94 1.01 -17.69
CA THR A 29 -13.68 2.03 -18.46
C THR A 29 -12.84 3.26 -18.85
N GLY A 30 -11.57 3.05 -19.24
CA GLY A 30 -10.67 4.15 -19.64
C GLY A 30 -10.08 4.98 -18.48
N LEU A 31 -10.30 4.53 -17.24
CA LEU A 31 -9.69 5.11 -16.04
C LEU A 31 -8.77 4.07 -15.40
N TRP A 32 -7.72 4.55 -14.75
CA TRP A 32 -6.71 3.72 -14.11
C TRP A 32 -6.96 3.60 -12.61
N TYR A 33 -6.68 2.43 -12.06
CA TYR A 33 -6.85 2.09 -10.66
C TYR A 33 -5.67 1.25 -10.21
N PHE A 34 -5.42 1.22 -8.91
CA PHE A 34 -4.57 0.19 -8.32
C PHE A 34 -5.26 -0.58 -7.20
N LYS A 35 -4.91 -1.85 -7.03
CA LYS A 35 -5.48 -2.74 -6.04
C LYS A 35 -4.58 -2.86 -4.82
N THR A 36 -5.14 -2.67 -3.64
CA THR A 36 -4.46 -2.97 -2.37
C THR A 36 -4.61 -4.45 -2.02
N ARG A 37 -3.77 -4.95 -1.10
CA ARG A 37 -3.85 -6.34 -0.63
C ARG A 37 -5.15 -6.65 0.12
N GLU A 38 -5.87 -5.62 0.56
CA GLU A 38 -7.15 -5.72 1.27
C GLU A 38 -8.33 -5.87 0.30
N GLY A 39 -8.06 -5.89 -1.01
CA GLY A 39 -9.10 -5.97 -2.03
C GLY A 39 -9.76 -4.63 -2.34
N ASN A 40 -9.25 -3.52 -1.80
CA ASN A 40 -9.72 -2.18 -2.10
C ASN A 40 -9.09 -1.67 -3.40
N ASP A 41 -9.91 -1.09 -4.26
CA ASP A 41 -9.49 -0.45 -5.50
C ASP A 41 -9.32 1.05 -5.25
N VAL A 42 -8.14 1.59 -5.52
CA VAL A 42 -7.82 3.01 -5.34
C VAL A 42 -7.71 3.70 -6.70
N GLY A 43 -8.40 4.82 -6.86
CA GLY A 43 -8.53 5.59 -8.09
C GLY A 43 -9.84 6.38 -8.07
N PRO A 44 -10.33 6.89 -9.22
CA PRO A 44 -9.77 6.77 -10.57
C PRO A 44 -8.59 7.72 -10.84
N PHE A 45 -7.65 7.26 -11.65
CA PHE A 45 -6.55 8.03 -12.23
C PHE A 45 -6.76 8.19 -13.73
N ARG A 46 -6.25 9.29 -14.28
CA ARG A 46 -6.40 9.58 -15.72
C ARG A 46 -5.37 8.82 -16.53
N TYR A 47 -4.17 8.68 -16.00
CA TYR A 47 -3.05 8.00 -16.65
C TYR A 47 -2.52 6.85 -15.80
N ARG A 48 -1.89 5.87 -16.47
CA ARG A 48 -1.27 4.72 -15.82
C ARG A 48 -0.14 5.14 -14.88
N ASP A 49 0.70 6.06 -15.32
CA ASP A 49 1.86 6.54 -14.57
C ASP A 49 1.44 7.21 -13.25
N GLU A 50 0.29 7.90 -13.24
CA GLU A 50 -0.29 8.47 -12.01
C GLU A 50 -0.65 7.36 -11.01
N ALA A 51 -1.29 6.29 -11.49
CA ALA A 51 -1.67 5.16 -10.66
C ALA A 51 -0.43 4.43 -10.10
N GLU A 52 0.62 4.27 -10.90
CA GLU A 52 1.89 3.66 -10.48
C GLU A 52 2.64 4.51 -9.46
N LEU A 53 2.67 5.84 -9.67
CA LEU A 53 3.27 6.78 -8.72
C LEU A 53 2.54 6.75 -7.37
N MET A 54 1.21 6.75 -7.41
CA MET A 54 0.39 6.71 -6.20
C MET A 54 0.51 5.36 -5.48
N LEU A 55 0.59 4.24 -6.20
CA LEU A 55 0.87 2.93 -5.60
C LEU A 55 2.23 2.92 -4.89
N THR A 56 3.25 3.51 -5.50
CA THR A 56 4.60 3.58 -4.91
C THR A 56 4.59 4.39 -3.62
N LYS A 57 3.96 5.57 -3.63
CA LYS A 57 3.80 6.42 -2.45
C LYS A 57 3.03 5.71 -1.34
N PHE A 58 1.94 5.01 -1.69
CA PHE A 58 1.13 4.27 -0.74
C PHE A 58 1.92 3.17 -0.02
N VAL A 59 2.73 2.39 -0.74
CA VAL A 59 3.60 1.37 -0.13
C VAL A 59 4.64 2.00 0.79
N GLN A 60 5.25 3.12 0.37
CA GLN A 60 6.23 3.82 1.18
C GLN A 60 5.64 4.36 2.48
N GLU A 61 4.45 4.96 2.42
CA GLU A 61 3.72 5.48 3.57
C GLU A 61 3.37 4.35 4.56
N LEU A 62 2.89 3.20 4.07
CA LEU A 62 2.62 2.03 4.92
C LEU A 62 3.87 1.53 5.65
N HIS A 63 5.02 1.49 4.97
CA HIS A 63 6.28 1.10 5.61
C HIS A 63 6.72 2.13 6.66
N GLN A 64 6.51 3.42 6.39
CA GLN A 64 6.88 4.49 7.32
C GLN A 64 6.00 4.47 8.58
N ILE A 65 4.69 4.31 8.44
CA ILE A 65 3.75 4.15 9.57
C ILE A 65 4.15 2.94 10.43
N GLN A 66 4.52 1.82 9.80
CA GLN A 66 4.97 0.63 10.52
C GLN A 66 6.28 0.88 11.28
N GLN A 67 7.22 1.65 10.72
CA GLN A 67 8.46 2.01 11.41
C GLN A 67 8.22 2.99 12.56
N ASP A 68 7.38 4.02 12.38
CA ASP A 68 7.03 4.98 13.44
C ASP A 68 6.32 4.31 14.63
N ALA A 69 5.42 3.36 14.34
CA ALA A 69 4.78 2.55 15.38
C ALA A 69 5.79 1.75 16.22
N LEU A 70 6.93 1.36 15.65
CA LEU A 70 8.00 0.63 16.36
C LEU A 70 8.93 1.56 17.15
N VAL A 71 9.20 2.78 16.66
CA VAL A 71 10.12 3.72 17.34
C VAL A 71 9.46 4.59 18.41
N SER A 72 8.12 4.67 18.43
CA SER A 72 7.37 5.44 19.45
C SER A 72 7.10 4.68 20.76
N VAL A 73 7.63 3.47 20.94
CA VAL A 73 7.63 2.80 22.24
C VAL A 73 9.00 3.03 22.90
N LYS A 74 9.33 4.29 23.23
CA LYS A 74 10.44 4.57 24.15
C LYS A 74 9.99 4.14 25.55
N PRO A 75 10.53 3.05 26.13
CA PRO A 75 10.17 2.72 27.50
C PRO A 75 10.82 3.77 28.40
N HIS A 76 9.99 4.64 28.97
CA HIS A 76 10.42 5.67 29.90
C HIS A 76 10.73 5.04 31.25
N PHE A 77 11.90 4.40 31.37
CA PHE A 77 12.38 3.85 32.63
C PHE A 77 12.86 4.99 33.53
N ARG A 78 11.96 5.53 34.34
CA ARG A 78 12.34 6.31 35.53
C ARG A 78 12.86 5.36 36.60
N ILE A 79 14.12 4.96 36.48
CA ILE A 79 14.88 4.49 37.65
C ILE A 79 15.14 5.73 38.51
N SER A 80 14.16 6.06 39.36
CA SER A 80 14.46 6.83 40.56
C SER A 80 15.23 5.89 41.48
N GLY A 81 16.56 5.99 41.43
CA GLY A 81 17.43 5.32 42.35
C GLY A 81 17.10 5.74 43.78
N VAL A 82 16.33 4.91 44.48
CA VAL A 82 16.37 4.81 45.93
C VAL A 82 17.78 4.30 46.27
N VAL A 83 18.70 5.20 46.57
CA VAL A 83 19.89 4.87 47.37
C VAL A 83 19.67 5.47 48.74
N GLY A 84 19.16 4.62 49.64
CA GLY A 84 19.25 4.85 51.07
C GLY A 84 20.72 4.78 51.49
N ARG A 85 21.21 5.84 52.13
CA ARG A 85 22.45 5.78 52.89
C ARG A 85 22.13 5.99 54.36
N ARG A 86 21.90 4.86 55.03
CA ARG A 86 22.06 4.69 56.48
C ARG A 86 23.56 4.67 56.83
N GLN A 87 23.86 4.80 58.13
CA GLN A 87 25.15 4.71 58.86
C GLN A 87 25.69 6.10 59.26
N GLN A 88 25.46 6.59 60.49
CA GLN A 88 26.00 6.21 61.82
C GLN A 88 27.15 7.14 62.22
N GLY A 89 27.02 7.70 63.44
CA GLY A 89 27.96 8.60 64.11
C GLY A 89 27.25 9.25 65.29
#